data_AF-A0A9X3WP98-F1
#
_entry.id   AF-A0A9X3WP98-F1
#
_cell.length_a   1.000
_cell.length_b   1.000
_cell.length_c   1.000
_cell.angle_alpha   90.00
_cell.angle_beta   90.00
_cell.angle_gamma   90.00
#
_symmetry.space_group_name_H-M   'P 1'
#
loop_
_entity.id
_entity.type
_entity.pdbx_description
1 polymer ?
#
loop_
_entity_poly.entity_id
_entity_poly.type
_entity_poly.pdbx_seq_one_letter_code
_entity_poly.pdbx_strand_id
1 'polypeptide(L)'
;MEQEIKRAEVVAIEPIGIGSRVCLDLIDQLDPLEGIFVGNTGYGYIKVLSENRTTETYPARPFRINGGAIHQYVSIGESKTTYLSEVKPGSELPIRKDEEIRQVAVGRVKIEKRKFLRVICKVDDVEISATLQESDSVHVQTENGAAKAVIDLQMGDKIICLLDQPGRHLGEKIEEEIAEF
;
A
#
# COMPACT_ATOMS: atom_id res chain seq x y z
N MET A 1 5.16 18.28 -9.43
CA MET A 1 5.08 18.34 -7.96
C MET A 1 5.55 17.00 -7.45
N GLU A 2 6.52 16.98 -6.56
CA GLU A 2 7.14 15.76 -6.03
C GLU A 2 6.15 15.04 -5.09
N GLN A 3 6.12 13.71 -5.11
CA GLN A 3 5.24 12.94 -4.21
C GLN A 3 5.65 13.20 -2.75
N GLU A 4 4.70 13.61 -1.92
CA GLU A 4 4.97 14.05 -0.54
C GLU A 4 4.45 13.02 0.47
N ILE A 5 5.29 12.61 1.41
CA ILE A 5 4.87 11.76 2.54
C ILE A 5 4.09 12.61 3.53
N LYS A 6 2.86 12.22 3.82
CA LYS A 6 1.97 12.91 4.75
C LYS A 6 1.34 11.97 5.76
N ARG A 7 0.53 12.55 6.65
CA ARG A 7 -0.30 11.85 7.62
C ARG A 7 -1.74 11.98 7.15
N ALA A 8 -2.42 10.84 6.98
CA ALA A 8 -3.83 10.79 6.67
C ALA A 8 -4.61 10.25 7.88
N GLU A 9 -5.75 10.87 8.16
CA GLU A 9 -6.67 10.41 9.21
C GLU A 9 -7.63 9.37 8.63
N VAL A 10 -7.74 8.21 9.28
CA VAL A 10 -8.71 7.17 8.91
C VAL A 10 -10.11 7.68 9.22
N VAL A 11 -10.94 7.82 8.19
CA VAL A 11 -12.32 8.32 8.30
C VAL A 11 -13.36 7.23 8.17
N ALA A 12 -13.02 6.09 7.53
CA ALA A 12 -13.88 4.92 7.46
C ALA A 12 -13.08 3.64 7.23
N ILE A 13 -13.61 2.53 7.73
CA ILE A 13 -13.09 1.17 7.52
C ILE A 13 -14.29 0.28 7.19
N GLU A 14 -14.33 -0.23 5.96
CA GLU A 14 -15.50 -0.92 5.44
C GLU A 14 -15.15 -2.34 5.01
N PRO A 15 -15.81 -3.39 5.53
CA PRO A 15 -15.70 -4.73 4.96
C PRO A 15 -16.32 -4.76 3.55
N ILE A 16 -15.52 -5.14 2.55
CA ILE A 16 -15.98 -5.16 1.14
C ILE A 16 -16.03 -6.56 0.52
N GLY A 17 -15.95 -7.60 1.35
CA GLY A 17 -16.11 -8.99 0.94
C GLY A 17 -14.83 -9.68 0.48
N ILE A 18 -14.97 -10.70 -0.37
CA ILE A 18 -13.87 -11.58 -0.82
C ILE A 18 -13.38 -11.17 -2.21
N GLY A 19 -12.09 -10.87 -2.32
CA GLY A 19 -11.44 -10.43 -3.56
C GLY A 19 -10.15 -11.18 -3.87
N SER A 20 -9.51 -10.86 -4.99
CA SER A 20 -8.18 -11.38 -5.35
C SER A 20 -7.09 -10.51 -4.73
N ARG A 21 -6.33 -11.07 -3.79
CA ARG A 21 -5.22 -10.40 -3.11
C ARG A 21 -3.90 -10.67 -3.81
N VAL A 22 -3.18 -9.61 -4.14
CA VAL A 22 -1.79 -9.64 -4.60
C VAL A 22 -0.86 -9.57 -3.40
N CYS A 23 0.02 -10.55 -3.28
CA CYS A 23 1.08 -10.59 -2.29
C CYS A 23 2.42 -10.69 -3.02
N LEU A 24 3.35 -9.85 -2.58
CA LEU A 24 4.64 -9.63 -3.22
C LEU A 24 5.71 -10.25 -2.34
N ASP A 25 6.41 -11.24 -2.88
CA ASP A 25 7.62 -11.80 -2.27
C ASP A 25 8.83 -11.23 -2.98
N LEU A 26 9.64 -10.49 -2.24
CA LEU A 26 10.85 -9.82 -2.68
C LEU A 26 12.03 -10.79 -2.57
N ILE A 27 13.12 -10.51 -3.28
CA ILE A 27 14.33 -11.35 -3.25
C ILE A 27 15.27 -11.04 -2.07
N ASP A 28 14.88 -10.16 -1.17
CA ASP A 28 15.69 -9.73 -0.02
C ASP A 28 14.83 -9.64 1.25
N GLN A 29 15.50 -9.61 2.40
CA GLN A 29 14.86 -9.36 3.69
C GLN A 29 14.57 -7.87 3.87
N LEU A 30 13.40 -7.58 4.40
CA LEU A 30 12.89 -6.25 4.65
C LEU A 30 12.86 -5.98 6.15
N ASP A 31 13.26 -4.78 6.56
CA ASP A 31 13.05 -4.28 7.91
C ASP A 31 11.54 -4.21 8.24
N PRO A 32 11.14 -4.33 9.52
CA PRO A 32 9.74 -4.25 9.88
C PRO A 32 9.04 -2.93 9.50
N LEU A 33 9.76 -1.82 9.35
CA LEU A 33 9.21 -0.52 8.93
C LEU A 33 9.42 -0.21 7.44
N GLU A 34 10.08 -1.12 6.72
CA GLU A 34 10.11 -1.10 5.27
C GLU A 34 8.75 -1.52 4.69
N GLY A 35 8.37 -0.86 3.60
CA GLY A 35 7.09 -1.09 2.95
C GLY A 35 6.98 -0.46 1.58
N ILE A 36 5.79 -0.60 0.99
CA ILE A 36 5.40 0.02 -0.28
C ILE A 36 4.17 0.91 -0.06
N PHE A 37 3.89 1.75 -1.04
CA PHE A 37 2.71 2.60 -1.05
C PHE A 37 1.69 2.07 -2.06
N VAL A 38 0.47 1.78 -1.61
CA VAL A 38 -0.64 1.27 -2.43
C VAL A 38 -1.92 2.06 -2.24
N GLY A 39 -2.75 2.15 -3.27
CA GLY A 39 -4.01 2.91 -3.22
C GLY A 39 -4.96 2.51 -4.33
N ASN A 40 -6.26 2.75 -4.10
CA ASN A 40 -7.31 2.42 -5.06
C ASN A 40 -7.33 3.38 -6.26
N THR A 41 -6.82 4.61 -6.09
CA THR A 41 -6.85 5.69 -7.09
C THR A 41 -5.50 6.40 -7.18
N GLY A 42 -5.34 7.25 -8.20
CA GLY A 42 -4.15 8.09 -8.38
C GLY A 42 -4.06 9.31 -7.45
N TYR A 43 -5.01 9.51 -6.54
CA TYR A 43 -5.01 10.62 -5.58
C TYR A 43 -4.01 10.42 -4.42
N GLY A 44 -3.64 9.17 -4.14
CA GLY A 44 -2.62 8.86 -3.14
C GLY A 44 -2.72 7.46 -2.58
N TYR A 45 -1.77 7.13 -1.72
CA TYR A 45 -1.43 5.77 -1.36
C TYR A 45 -1.18 5.64 0.14
N ILE A 46 -1.52 4.50 0.72
CA ILE A 46 -1.24 4.15 2.12
C ILE A 46 0.02 3.28 2.19
N LYS A 47 0.88 3.53 3.18
CA LYS A 47 2.08 2.71 3.40
C LYS A 47 1.71 1.37 4.01
N VAL A 48 1.95 0.28 3.28
CA VAL A 48 1.82 -1.09 3.78
C VAL A 48 3.20 -1.66 4.07
N LEU A 49 3.38 -2.15 5.28
CA LEU A 49 4.66 -2.63 5.80
C LEU A 49 4.91 -4.10 5.45
N SER A 50 6.17 -4.50 5.55
CA SER A 50 6.60 -5.89 5.46
C SER A 50 5.90 -6.77 6.50
N GLU A 51 5.64 -8.03 6.12
CA GLU A 51 5.12 -9.09 7.00
C GLU A 51 6.22 -9.62 7.93
N ASN A 52 7.13 -8.75 8.39
CA ASN A 52 8.27 -9.10 9.24
C ASN A 52 7.91 -9.05 10.74
N ARG A 53 6.75 -9.61 11.11
CA ARG A 53 6.28 -9.72 12.49
C ARG A 53 5.56 -11.04 12.65
N THR A 54 5.78 -11.71 13.77
CA THR A 54 4.97 -12.86 14.17
C THR A 54 3.69 -12.35 14.80
N THR A 55 2.55 -12.87 14.34
CA THR A 55 1.23 -12.61 14.90
C THR A 55 0.72 -13.87 15.58
N GLU A 56 -0.48 -13.82 16.14
CA GLU A 56 -1.13 -15.01 16.69
C GLU A 56 -1.39 -16.07 15.62
N THR A 57 -1.63 -15.64 14.38
CA THR A 57 -2.04 -16.51 13.27
C THR A 57 -0.89 -16.87 12.33
N TYR A 58 0.13 -16.01 12.20
CA TYR A 58 1.16 -16.14 11.16
C TYR A 58 2.59 -15.94 11.70
N PRO A 59 3.56 -16.77 11.26
CA PRO A 59 4.96 -16.48 11.48
C PRO A 59 5.44 -15.33 10.57
N ALA A 60 6.48 -14.61 11.01
CA ALA A 60 7.12 -13.57 10.21
C ALA A 60 7.62 -14.10 8.86
N ARG A 61 7.44 -13.30 7.81
CA ARG A 61 7.98 -13.50 6.47
C ARG A 61 8.69 -12.21 6.05
N PRO A 62 9.98 -12.05 6.40
CA PRO A 62 10.70 -10.78 6.24
C PRO A 62 10.86 -10.34 4.78
N PHE A 63 10.58 -11.21 3.81
CA PHE A 63 10.67 -10.92 2.38
C PHE A 63 9.31 -10.58 1.74
N ARG A 64 8.23 -10.47 2.52
CA ARG A 64 6.85 -10.42 2.01
C ARG A 64 6.17 -9.10 2.32
N ILE A 65 5.40 -8.59 1.36
CA ILE A 65 4.41 -7.52 1.56
C ILE A 65 3.04 -7.96 1.02
N ASN A 66 1.99 -7.67 1.79
CA ASN A 66 0.60 -7.86 1.34
C ASN A 66 0.12 -6.61 0.60
N GLY A 67 0.35 -6.53 -0.72
CA GLY A 67 0.02 -5.35 -1.52
C GLY A 67 -1.48 -4.98 -1.53
N GLY A 68 -2.37 -5.95 -1.31
CA GLY A 68 -3.81 -5.72 -1.19
C GLY A 68 -4.59 -6.20 -2.43
N ALA A 69 -5.69 -5.55 -2.79
CA ALA A 69 -6.54 -5.98 -3.91
C ALA A 69 -5.89 -5.74 -5.28
N ILE A 70 -6.17 -6.65 -6.22
CA ILE A 70 -5.55 -6.69 -7.56
C ILE A 70 -5.63 -5.40 -8.38
N HIS A 71 -6.67 -4.57 -8.18
CA HIS A 71 -6.91 -3.35 -8.95
C HIS A 71 -6.12 -2.14 -8.42
N GLN A 72 -5.51 -2.23 -7.25
CA GLN A 72 -4.84 -1.08 -6.66
C GLN A 72 -3.59 -0.71 -7.43
N TYR A 73 -3.27 0.57 -7.43
CA TYR A 73 -1.96 1.07 -7.80
C TYR A 73 -0.93 0.78 -6.73
N VAL A 74 0.32 0.57 -7.15
CA VAL A 74 1.52 0.62 -6.32
C VAL A 74 2.45 1.72 -6.86
N SER A 75 3.01 2.54 -5.96
CA SER A 75 4.02 3.53 -6.33
C SER A 75 5.35 2.86 -6.69
N ILE A 76 5.90 3.20 -7.85
CA ILE A 76 7.18 2.68 -8.36
C ILE A 76 8.27 3.77 -8.39
N GLY A 77 8.04 4.90 -7.71
CA GLY A 77 9.00 6.00 -7.62
C GLY A 77 8.90 6.98 -8.78
N GLU A 78 9.62 8.11 -8.69
CA GLU A 78 9.62 9.17 -9.72
C GLU A 78 8.21 9.65 -10.13
N SER A 79 7.25 9.64 -9.21
CA SER A 79 5.83 9.94 -9.51
C SER A 79 5.18 9.00 -10.53
N LYS A 80 5.66 7.76 -10.64
CA LYS A 80 5.09 6.71 -11.48
C LYS A 80 4.40 5.65 -10.62
N THR A 81 3.37 5.03 -11.18
CA THR A 81 2.64 3.91 -10.59
C THR A 81 2.36 2.83 -11.63
N THR A 82 2.01 1.64 -11.16
CA THR A 82 1.51 0.52 -11.96
C THR A 82 0.42 -0.19 -11.17
N TYR A 83 -0.45 -0.95 -11.83
CA TYR A 83 -1.40 -1.78 -11.10
C TYR A 83 -0.68 -2.95 -10.43
N LEU A 84 -1.15 -3.37 -9.25
CA LEU A 84 -0.67 -4.59 -8.60
C LEU A 84 -0.83 -5.83 -9.48
N SER A 85 -1.83 -5.84 -10.37
CA SER A 85 -2.02 -6.88 -11.38
C SER A 85 -0.92 -6.97 -12.44
N GLU A 86 -0.16 -5.89 -12.64
CA GLU A 86 0.87 -5.78 -13.67
C GLU A 86 2.27 -6.11 -13.13
N VAL A 87 2.46 -6.13 -11.82
CA VAL A 87 3.71 -6.53 -11.17
C VAL A 87 3.98 -8.00 -11.48
N LYS A 88 5.22 -8.30 -11.91
CA LYS A 88 5.68 -9.65 -12.25
C LYS A 88 6.98 -9.98 -11.53
N PRO A 89 7.35 -11.26 -11.41
CA PRO A 89 8.72 -11.62 -11.04
C PRO A 89 9.73 -10.88 -11.94
N GLY A 90 10.75 -10.28 -11.33
CA GLY A 90 11.73 -9.42 -12.00
C GLY A 90 11.37 -7.93 -12.05
N SER A 91 10.12 -7.53 -11.73
CA SER A 91 9.81 -6.12 -11.48
C SER A 91 10.58 -5.62 -10.26
N GLU A 92 11.11 -4.41 -10.31
CA GLU A 92 11.72 -3.75 -9.14
C GLU A 92 10.69 -2.81 -8.49
N LEU A 93 10.62 -2.85 -7.16
CA LEU A 93 9.77 -1.97 -6.38
C LEU A 93 10.62 -1.13 -5.42
N PRO A 94 10.28 0.17 -5.25
CA PRO A 94 10.90 1.00 -4.24
C PRO A 94 10.39 0.58 -2.86
N ILE A 95 11.26 -0.03 -2.08
CA ILE A 95 11.03 -0.31 -0.67
C ILE A 95 11.45 0.93 0.12
N ARG A 96 10.52 1.47 0.92
CA ARG A 96 10.71 2.73 1.65
C ARG A 96 10.68 2.54 3.17
N LYS A 97 11.64 3.17 3.85
CA LYS A 97 11.66 3.37 5.30
C LYS A 97 12.05 4.84 5.55
N ASP A 98 11.11 5.61 6.10
CA ASP A 98 11.27 7.06 6.27
C ASP A 98 11.66 7.75 4.95
N GLU A 99 12.81 8.43 4.89
CA GLU A 99 13.33 9.06 3.66
C GLU A 99 14.21 8.11 2.82
N GLU A 100 14.55 6.93 3.35
CA GLU A 100 15.38 5.95 2.67
C GLU A 100 14.55 5.14 1.66
N ILE A 101 15.09 5.01 0.45
CA ILE A 101 14.50 4.25 -0.65
C ILE A 101 15.55 3.33 -1.21
N ARG A 102 15.21 2.05 -1.37
CA ARG A 102 16.00 1.10 -2.15
C ARG A 102 15.12 0.31 -3.11
N GLN A 103 15.68 -0.03 -4.27
CA GLN A 103 14.99 -0.88 -5.23
C GLN A 103 15.22 -2.35 -4.89
N VAL A 104 14.15 -3.13 -4.81
CA VAL A 104 14.23 -4.58 -4.56
C VAL A 104 13.37 -5.30 -5.58
N ALA A 105 13.97 -6.31 -6.23
CA ALA A 105 13.26 -7.11 -7.22
C ALA A 105 12.23 -8.04 -6.56
N VAL A 106 11.10 -8.21 -7.23
CA VAL A 106 10.05 -9.17 -6.89
C VAL A 106 10.47 -10.56 -7.36
N GLY A 107 10.59 -11.51 -6.44
CA GLY A 107 10.88 -12.91 -6.76
C GLY A 107 9.63 -13.73 -7.09
N ARG A 108 8.49 -13.43 -6.44
CA ARG A 108 7.22 -14.12 -6.68
C ARG A 108 6.03 -13.19 -6.41
N VAL A 109 5.03 -13.28 -7.27
CA VAL A 109 3.71 -12.66 -7.07
C VAL A 109 2.69 -13.77 -6.79
N LYS A 110 2.04 -13.73 -5.62
CA LYS A 110 1.02 -14.70 -5.23
C LYS A 110 -0.36 -14.03 -5.24
N ILE A 111 -1.26 -14.55 -6.07
CA ILE A 111 -2.65 -14.08 -6.16
C ILE A 111 -3.59 -15.13 -5.57
N GLU A 112 -4.37 -14.77 -4.54
CA GLU A 112 -5.32 -15.69 -3.90
C GLU A 112 -6.55 -14.97 -3.34
N LYS A 113 -7.65 -15.71 -3.13
CA LYS A 113 -8.89 -15.13 -2.60
C LYS A 113 -8.79 -14.85 -1.09
N ARG A 114 -9.13 -13.64 -0.66
CA ARG A 114 -9.12 -13.21 0.76
C ARG A 114 -10.24 -12.21 1.04
N LYS A 115 -10.64 -12.10 2.31
CA LYS A 115 -11.52 -11.03 2.80
C LYS A 115 -10.76 -9.71 2.85
N PHE A 116 -11.45 -8.61 2.61
CA PHE A 116 -10.88 -7.27 2.51
C PHE A 116 -11.62 -6.24 3.36
N LEU A 117 -10.84 -5.29 3.86
CA LEU A 117 -11.27 -4.01 4.39
C LEU A 117 -10.85 -2.91 3.42
N ARG A 118 -11.77 -2.00 3.07
CA ARG A 118 -11.46 -0.73 2.42
C ARG A 118 -11.20 0.29 3.53
N VAL A 119 -9.96 0.77 3.61
CA VAL A 119 -9.54 1.81 4.54
C VAL A 119 -9.56 3.13 3.80
N ILE A 120 -10.42 4.05 4.23
CA ILE A 120 -10.60 5.38 3.65
C ILE A 120 -9.98 6.39 4.58
N CYS A 121 -9.12 7.25 4.05
CA CYS A 121 -8.42 8.27 4.81
C CYS A 121 -8.60 9.65 4.17
N LYS A 122 -8.63 10.67 5.02
CA LYS A 122 -8.61 12.07 4.62
C LYS A 122 -7.24 12.67 4.90
N VAL A 123 -6.69 13.37 3.93
CA VAL A 123 -5.45 14.15 4.06
C VAL A 123 -5.67 15.50 3.38
N ASP A 124 -5.52 16.58 4.14
CA ASP A 124 -5.97 17.91 3.71
C ASP A 124 -7.45 17.86 3.26
N ASP A 125 -7.73 18.23 2.00
CA ASP A 125 -9.06 18.15 1.37
C ASP A 125 -9.21 16.97 0.39
N VAL A 126 -8.26 16.03 0.39
CA VAL A 126 -8.21 14.87 -0.52
C VAL A 126 -8.58 13.59 0.23
N GLU A 127 -9.46 12.79 -0.38
CA GLU A 127 -9.74 11.43 0.06
C GLU A 127 -8.84 10.45 -0.68
N ILE A 128 -8.21 9.54 0.07
CA ILE A 128 -7.44 8.41 -0.47
C ILE A 128 -7.95 7.13 0.18
N SER A 129 -7.78 6.00 -0.50
CA SER A 129 -8.18 4.72 0.08
C SER A 129 -7.30 3.58 -0.38
N ALA A 130 -7.23 2.53 0.45
CA ALA A 130 -6.61 1.26 0.08
C ALA A 130 -7.51 0.10 0.50
N THR A 131 -7.53 -0.93 -0.33
CA THR A 131 -8.24 -2.19 -0.12
C THR A 131 -7.27 -3.26 0.37
N LEU A 132 -7.22 -3.47 1.69
CA LEU A 132 -6.24 -4.29 2.38
C LEU A 132 -6.86 -5.56 2.94
N GLN A 133 -6.09 -6.66 2.95
CA GLN A 133 -6.60 -7.93 3.47
C GLN A 133 -7.00 -7.75 4.94
N GLU A 134 -8.18 -8.25 5.31
CA GLU A 134 -8.64 -8.36 6.69
C GLU A 134 -7.82 -9.45 7.41
N SER A 135 -6.69 -9.07 8.02
CA SER A 135 -5.74 -9.99 8.66
C SER A 135 -4.84 -9.26 9.65
N ASP A 136 -4.48 -9.95 10.74
CA ASP A 136 -3.50 -9.51 11.74
C ASP A 136 -2.08 -9.37 11.16
N SER A 137 -1.78 -10.03 10.05
CA SER A 137 -0.49 -9.97 9.37
C SER A 137 -0.28 -8.73 8.47
N VAL A 138 -1.32 -7.97 8.14
CA VAL A 138 -1.18 -6.76 7.32
C VAL A 138 -1.06 -5.55 8.24
N HIS A 139 0.04 -4.81 8.11
CA HIS A 139 0.31 -3.64 8.94
C HIS A 139 0.49 -2.39 8.09
N VAL A 140 0.02 -1.26 8.63
CA VAL A 140 0.31 0.09 8.15
C VAL A 140 1.18 0.82 9.17
N GLN A 141 1.82 1.91 8.74
CA GLN A 141 2.62 2.74 9.65
C GLN A 141 1.76 3.88 10.22
N THR A 142 1.75 4.05 11.54
CA THR A 142 1.09 5.17 12.23
C THR A 142 1.95 6.43 12.16
N GLU A 143 1.37 7.60 12.49
CA GLU A 143 2.11 8.87 12.53
C GLU A 143 3.31 8.88 13.49
N ASN A 144 3.30 8.00 14.51
CA ASN A 144 4.38 7.87 15.48
C ASN A 144 5.46 6.88 15.04
N GLY A 145 5.39 6.39 13.79
CA GLY A 145 6.34 5.45 13.23
C GLY A 145 6.12 3.98 13.64
N ALA A 146 5.10 3.70 14.46
CA ALA A 146 4.77 2.35 14.89
C ALA A 146 3.99 1.59 13.79
N ALA A 147 4.11 0.26 13.79
CA ALA A 147 3.25 -0.58 12.96
C ALA A 147 1.93 -0.87 13.68
N LYS A 148 0.82 -0.79 12.94
CA LYS A 148 -0.51 -1.14 13.43
C LYS A 148 -1.17 -2.11 12.46
N ALA A 149 -1.72 -3.22 12.97
CA ALA A 149 -2.41 -4.18 12.12
C ALA A 149 -3.69 -3.55 11.56
N VAL A 150 -4.04 -3.89 10.32
CA VAL A 150 -5.21 -3.32 9.65
C VAL A 150 -6.51 -3.65 10.39
N ILE A 151 -6.59 -4.83 11.02
CA ILE A 151 -7.75 -5.24 11.82
C ILE A 151 -7.90 -4.45 13.14
N ASP A 152 -6.84 -3.79 13.59
CA ASP A 152 -6.84 -2.98 14.82
C ASP A 152 -7.04 -1.49 14.53
N LEU A 153 -7.11 -1.10 13.25
CA LEU A 153 -7.37 0.29 12.85
C LEU A 153 -8.76 0.75 13.31
N GLN A 154 -8.84 2.02 13.65
CA GLN A 154 -10.05 2.69 14.10
C GLN A 154 -10.15 4.07 13.42
N MET A 155 -11.37 4.59 13.33
CA MET A 155 -11.59 5.98 12.90
C MET A 155 -10.82 6.94 13.82
N GLY A 156 -10.18 7.94 13.22
CA GLY A 156 -9.32 8.91 13.91
C GLY A 156 -7.85 8.50 14.03
N ASP A 157 -7.50 7.24 13.71
CA ASP A 157 -6.09 6.86 13.59
C ASP A 157 -5.40 7.68 12.50
N LYS A 158 -4.17 8.12 12.76
CA LYS A 158 -3.35 8.80 11.76
C LYS A 158 -2.26 7.87 11.25
N ILE A 159 -2.21 7.69 9.94
CA ILE A 159 -1.30 6.77 9.26
C ILE A 159 -0.49 7.46 8.17
N ILE A 160 0.64 6.87 7.81
CA ILE A 160 1.53 7.39 6.79
C ILE A 160 0.96 7.13 5.40
N CYS A 161 0.89 8.18 4.59
CA CYS A 161 0.47 8.14 3.20
C CYS A 161 1.47 8.85 2.28
N LEU A 162 1.29 8.64 0.97
CA LEU A 162 1.99 9.34 -0.10
C LEU A 162 0.93 9.99 -0.98
N LEU A 163 0.86 11.32 -1.01
CA LEU A 163 -0.06 12.05 -1.87
C LEU A 163 0.43 12.11 -3.32
N ASP A 164 -0.51 12.05 -4.27
CA ASP A 164 -0.24 12.18 -5.71
C ASP A 164 -1.41 12.91 -6.39
N GLN A 165 -1.31 13.12 -7.70
CA GLN A 165 -2.38 13.71 -8.51
C GLN A 165 -2.86 12.70 -9.55
N PRO A 166 -4.19 12.56 -9.76
CA PRO A 166 -4.76 11.76 -10.85
C PRO A 166 -4.44 12.38 -12.22
N GLY A 167 -4.78 11.68 -13.31
CA GLY A 167 -4.46 12.13 -14.66
C GLY A 167 -3.17 11.50 -15.20
N ARG A 168 -3.01 10.18 -15.08
CA ARG A 168 -1.84 9.49 -15.64
C ARG A 168 -2.26 8.37 -16.58
N HIS A 169 -1.71 8.37 -17.79
CA HIS A 169 -1.86 7.27 -18.76
C HIS A 169 -0.50 6.58 -18.90
N LEU A 170 -0.45 5.26 -18.66
CA LEU A 170 0.79 4.46 -18.72
C LEU A 170 1.92 4.97 -17.79
N GLY A 171 1.58 5.54 -16.64
CA GLY A 171 2.54 6.04 -15.65
C GLY A 171 3.07 7.46 -15.91
N GLU A 172 2.73 8.08 -17.04
CA GLU A 172 3.10 9.46 -17.37
C GLU A 172 1.94 10.44 -17.10
N LYS A 173 2.26 11.65 -16.61
CA LYS A 173 1.25 12.69 -16.32
C LYS A 173 0.71 13.27 -17.62
N ILE A 174 -0.60 13.15 -17.82
CA ILE A 174 -1.34 13.80 -18.92
C ILE A 174 -2.37 14.73 -18.29
N GLU A 175 -2.54 15.93 -18.84
CA GLU A 175 -3.71 16.76 -18.50
C GLU A 175 -4.96 16.14 -19.15
N GLU A 176 -5.48 15.07 -18.53
CA GLU A 176 -6.78 14.47 -18.84
C GLU A 176 -7.72 14.60 -17.64
N GLU A 177 -9.02 14.79 -17.90
CA GLU A 177 -10.06 14.81 -16.89
C GLU A 177 -10.39 13.37 -16.46
N ILE A 178 -9.62 12.85 -15.51
CA ILE A 178 -9.82 11.52 -14.93
C ILE A 178 -10.54 11.66 -13.59
N ALA A 179 -11.67 10.97 -13.44
CA ALA A 179 -12.40 10.84 -12.18
C ALA A 179 -12.38 9.39 -11.70
N GLU A 180 -11.85 9.16 -10.50
CA GLU A 180 -11.78 7.87 -9.82
C GLU A 180 -12.43 8.00 -8.43
N PHE A 181 -13.08 6.95 -7.94
CA PHE A 181 -13.88 6.96 -6.70
C PHE A 181 -13.64 5.70 -5.86
#